data_AF-A0A382XMG9-F1
#
_entry.id   AF-A0A382XMG9-F1
#
_cell.length_a   1.000
_cell.length_b   1.000
_cell.length_c   1.000
_cell.angle_alpha   90.00
_cell.angle_beta   90.00
_cell.angle_gamma   90.00
#
_symmetry.space_group_name_H-M   'P 1'
#
loop_
_entity.id
_entity.type
_entity.pdbx_description
1 polymer ?
#
loop_
_entity_poly.entity_id
_entity_poly.type
_entity_poly.pdbx_seq_one_letter_code
_entity_poly.pdbx_strand_id
1 'polypeptide(L)'
;ANMQDWNHINITVDKNFSQLNNLAEVKVSSSLENTNINVTVTLKMIRKDRWRIYDLVYLSLSIVDYFEYTYHEKIKRQGLKSLLENLLQRT
;
A
#
# COMPACT_ATOMS: atom_id res chain seq x y z
N ALA A 1 -4.65 -16.29 -13.57
CA ALA A 1 -5.88 -15.55 -13.89
C ALA A 1 -5.48 -14.22 -14.49
N ASN A 2 -5.92 -13.93 -15.72
CA ASN A 2 -5.65 -12.64 -16.35
C ASN A 2 -6.68 -11.64 -15.80
N MET A 3 -6.25 -10.72 -14.93
CA MET A 3 -7.12 -9.76 -14.28
C MET A 3 -7.43 -8.59 -15.23
N GLN A 4 -8.16 -8.88 -16.31
CA GLN A 4 -8.51 -7.89 -17.33
C GLN A 4 -9.88 -7.26 -17.10
N ASP A 5 -10.74 -7.92 -16.31
CA ASP A 5 -12.09 -7.42 -16.06
C ASP A 5 -12.24 -6.92 -14.62
N TRP A 6 -12.08 -5.60 -14.46
CA TRP A 6 -12.19 -4.89 -13.20
C TRP A 6 -13.64 -4.73 -12.73
N ASN A 7 -14.63 -5.02 -13.59
CA ASN A 7 -16.05 -4.87 -13.24
C ASN A 7 -16.48 -5.85 -12.14
N HIS A 8 -15.76 -6.96 -12.00
CA HIS A 8 -16.03 -7.98 -10.99
C HIS A 8 -15.35 -7.71 -9.63
N ILE A 9 -14.66 -6.58 -9.46
CA ILE A 9 -14.01 -6.23 -8.19
C ILE A 9 -14.91 -5.28 -7.42
N ASN A 10 -15.46 -5.76 -6.32
CA ASN A 10 -16.18 -4.92 -5.37
C ASN A 10 -15.21 -4.37 -4.33
N ILE A 11 -15.29 -3.08 -4.04
CA ILE A 11 -14.46 -2.38 -3.05
C ILE A 11 -15.37 -1.67 -2.05
N THR A 12 -15.17 -1.95 -0.78
CA THR A 12 -15.90 -1.33 0.32
C THR A 12 -14.95 -0.67 1.30
N VAL A 13 -15.33 0.49 1.81
CA VAL A 13 -14.58 1.26 2.81
C VAL A 13 -15.29 1.13 4.15
N ASP A 14 -14.54 0.77 5.19
CA ASP A 14 -15.07 0.74 6.55
C ASP A 14 -15.36 2.15 7.03
N LYS A 15 -16.59 2.37 7.52
CA LYS A 15 -17.05 3.66 8.04
C LYS A 15 -16.57 3.90 9.48
N ASN A 16 -16.15 2.86 10.19
CA ASN A 16 -15.65 2.93 11.56
C ASN A 16 -14.12 3.09 11.58
N PHE A 17 -13.61 4.14 10.94
CA PHE A 17 -12.17 4.42 10.88
C PHE A 17 -11.67 5.07 12.18
N SER A 18 -10.39 4.85 12.50
CA SER A 18 -9.72 5.56 13.58
C SER A 18 -9.10 6.84 13.05
N GLN A 19 -9.23 7.92 13.81
CA GLN A 19 -8.57 9.19 13.50
C GLN A 19 -7.95 9.75 14.78
N LEU A 20 -6.69 10.18 14.69
CA LEU A 20 -5.99 10.89 15.74
C LEU A 20 -5.31 12.11 15.13
N ASN A 21 -5.79 13.30 15.48
CA ASN A 21 -5.33 14.58 14.91
C ASN A 21 -5.40 14.57 13.37
N ASN A 22 -4.24 14.65 12.72
CA ASN A 22 -4.07 14.65 11.28
C ASN A 22 -3.70 13.26 10.72
N LEU A 23 -3.80 12.20 11.51
CA LEU A 23 -3.58 10.82 11.11
C LEU A 23 -4.91 10.06 11.12
N ALA A 24 -5.07 9.14 10.16
CA ALA A 24 -6.22 8.24 10.12
C ALA A 24 -5.80 6.86 9.63
N GLU A 25 -6.47 5.83 10.14
CA GLU A 25 -6.35 4.46 9.64
C GLU A 25 -7.72 4.00 9.15
N VAL A 26 -7.79 3.69 7.84
CA VAL A 26 -9.04 3.35 7.16
C VAL A 26 -8.92 1.93 6.60
N LYS A 27 -9.83 1.04 6.99
CA LYS A 27 -9.90 -0.30 6.41
C LYS A 27 -10.61 -0.25 5.07
N VAL A 28 -10.01 -0.89 4.08
CA VAL A 28 -10.58 -1.09 2.74
C VAL A 28 -10.58 -2.58 2.46
N SER A 29 -11.75 -3.10 2.12
CA SER A 29 -11.93 -4.50 1.73
C SER A 29 -12.24 -4.57 0.24
N SER A 30 -11.58 -5.49 -0.46
CA SER A 30 -11.84 -5.80 -1.86
C SER A 30 -12.18 -7.28 -2.02
N SER A 31 -13.16 -7.57 -2.86
CA SER A 31 -13.59 -8.93 -3.15
C SER A 31 -13.80 -9.13 -4.65
N LEU A 32 -13.48 -10.32 -5.15
CA LEU A 32 -13.77 -10.70 -6.53
C LEU A 32 -15.11 -11.44 -6.59
N GLU A 33 -16.05 -10.93 -7.38
CA GLU A 33 -17.38 -11.52 -7.56
C GLU A 33 -17.30 -12.99 -7.95
N ASN A 34 -18.29 -13.77 -7.51
CA ASN A 34 -18.39 -15.21 -7.75
C ASN A 34 -17.18 -16.02 -7.26
N THR A 35 -16.36 -15.45 -6.37
CA THR A 35 -15.27 -16.14 -5.68
C THR A 35 -15.28 -15.82 -4.18
N ASN A 36 -14.69 -16.69 -3.37
CA ASN A 36 -14.52 -16.44 -1.93
C ASN A 36 -13.21 -15.69 -1.63
N ILE A 37 -12.67 -14.94 -2.61
CA ILE A 37 -11.43 -14.19 -2.45
C ILE A 37 -11.79 -12.80 -1.93
N ASN A 38 -11.42 -12.51 -0.68
CA ASN A 38 -11.58 -11.20 -0.06
C ASN A 38 -10.25 -10.80 0.59
N VAL A 39 -9.86 -9.55 0.38
CA VAL A 39 -8.63 -8.96 0.92
C VAL A 39 -9.01 -7.70 1.66
N THR A 40 -8.55 -7.56 2.90
CA THR A 40 -8.71 -6.32 3.67
C THR A 40 -7.33 -5.75 3.96
N VAL A 41 -7.18 -4.46 3.68
CA VAL A 41 -5.98 -3.68 3.96
C VAL A 41 -6.34 -2.50 4.85
N THR A 42 -5.38 -2.03 5.65
CA THR A 42 -5.51 -0.77 6.37
C THR A 42 -4.67 0.29 5.66
N LEU A 43 -5.31 1.35 5.19
CA LEU A 43 -4.65 2.51 4.64
C LEU A 43 -4.32 3.47 5.77
N LYS A 44 -3.03 3.76 5.96
CA LYS A 44 -2.61 4.84 6.85
C LYS A 44 -2.55 6.15 6.08
N MET A 45 -3.23 7.15 6.60
CA MET A 45 -3.43 8.43 5.94
C MET A 45 -2.92 9.58 6.82
N ILE A 46 -2.40 10.62 6.18
CA ILE A 46 -1.97 11.86 6.82
C ILE A 46 -2.63 13.06 6.13
N ARG A 47 -3.12 14.01 6.93
CA ARG A 47 -3.67 15.28 6.45
C ARG A 47 -2.64 16.40 6.61
N LYS A 48 -2.38 17.09 5.50
CA LYS A 48 -1.70 18.40 5.49
C LYS A 48 -2.71 19.46 5.02
N ASP A 49 -2.79 19.68 3.73
CA ASP A 49 -3.86 20.38 2.99
C ASP A 49 -5.04 19.44 2.67
N ARG A 50 -4.73 18.21 2.26
CA ARG A 50 -5.69 17.14 1.97
C ARG A 50 -5.18 15.80 2.51
N TRP A 51 -6.08 14.85 2.68
CA TRP A 51 -5.72 13.48 3.07
C TRP A 51 -4.89 12.83 1.96
N ARG A 52 -3.79 12.19 2.34
CA ARG A 52 -2.95 11.38 1.47
C ARG A 52 -2.66 10.05 2.15
N ILE A 53 -2.70 8.97 1.38
CA ILE A 53 -2.24 7.66 1.83
C ILE A 53 -0.71 7.70 1.83
N TYR A 54 -0.09 7.29 2.93
CA TYR A 54 1.38 7.19 3.01
C TYR A 54 1.86 5.76 3.23
N ASP A 55 0.99 4.87 3.69
CA ASP A 55 1.31 3.46 3.90
C ASP A 55 0.06 2.59 3.71
N LEU A 56 0.28 1.34 3.32
CA LEU A 56 -0.73 0.29 3.21
C LEU A 56 -0.25 -0.87 4.06
N VAL A 57 -1.07 -1.26 5.03
CA VAL A 57 -0.82 -2.38 5.91
C VAL A 57 -1.70 -3.56 5.51
N TYR A 58 -1.07 -4.69 5.22
CA TYR A 58 -1.74 -5.96 4.90
C TYR A 58 -1.28 -7.04 5.88
N LEU A 59 -2.22 -7.71 6.56
CA LEU A 59 -1.91 -8.72 7.59
C LEU A 59 -0.89 -8.21 8.64
N SER A 60 -1.07 -6.96 9.09
CA SER A 60 -0.18 -6.28 10.03
C SER A 60 1.25 -6.00 9.51
N LEU A 61 1.51 -6.19 8.22
CA LEU A 61 2.77 -5.83 7.56
C LEU A 61 2.62 -4.51 6.81
N SER A 62 3.48 -3.54 7.14
CA SER A 62 3.59 -2.27 6.41
C SER A 62 4.37 -2.47 5.11
N ILE A 63 3.82 -1.94 4.01
CA ILE A 63 4.54 -1.89 2.73
C ILE A 63 5.73 -0.93 2.83
N VAL A 64 5.60 0.17 3.57
CA VAL A 64 6.70 1.11 3.80
C VAL A 64 7.85 0.42 4.53
N ASP A 65 7.58 -0.29 5.64
CA ASP A 65 8.62 -0.99 6.40
C ASP A 65 9.32 -2.08 5.55
N TYR A 66 8.55 -2.81 4.74
CA TYR A 66 9.10 -3.80 3.80
C TYR A 66 10.05 -3.15 2.80
N PHE A 67 9.65 -2.04 2.17
CA PHE A 67 10.49 -1.35 1.22
C PHE A 67 11.71 -0.72 1.88
N GLU A 68 11.57 -0.12 3.06
CA GLU A 68 12.69 0.41 3.84
C GLU A 68 13.76 -0.65 4.06
N TYR A 69 13.37 -1.82 4.58
CA TYR A 69 14.30 -2.93 4.79
C TYR A 69 14.99 -3.35 3.49
N THR A 70 14.23 -3.55 2.41
CA THR A 70 14.80 -4.00 1.13
C THR A 70 15.72 -2.96 0.49
N TYR A 71 15.41 -1.68 0.60
CA TYR A 71 16.26 -0.60 0.10
C TYR A 71 17.52 -0.42 0.93
N HIS A 72 17.43 -0.53 2.26
CA HIS A 72 18.60 -0.51 3.14
C HIS A 72 19.63 -1.56 2.72
N GLU A 73 19.17 -2.80 2.52
CA GLU A 73 20.05 -3.90 2.10
C GLU A 73 20.60 -3.71 0.69
N LYS A 74 19.84 -3.11 -0.23
CA LYS A 74 20.36 -2.75 -1.57
C LYS A 74 21.43 -1.66 -1.46
N ILE A 75 21.18 -0.60 -0.70
CA ILE A 75 22.13 0.52 -0.51
C ILE A 75 23.43 0.01 0.09
N LYS A 76 23.37 -0.87 1.09
CA LYS A 76 24.58 -1.50 1.68
C LYS A 76 25.43 -2.25 0.66
N ARG A 77 24.80 -2.96 -0.29
CA ARG A 77 25.52 -3.80 -1.26
C ARG A 77 26.08 -3.03 -2.46
N GLN A 78 25.30 -2.08 -3.00
CA GLN A 78 25.61 -1.45 -4.29
C GLN A 78 25.76 0.09 -4.21
N GLY A 79 25.50 0.68 -3.04
CA GLY A 79 25.48 2.13 -2.85
C GLY A 79 24.21 2.79 -3.39
N LEU A 80 23.94 4.01 -2.89
CA LEU A 80 22.74 4.78 -3.26
C LEU A 80 22.73 5.17 -4.75
N LYS A 81 23.87 5.59 -5.30
CA LYS A 81 23.97 6.02 -6.71
C LYS A 81 23.56 4.90 -7.67
N SER A 82 24.15 3.71 -7.52
CA SER A 82 23.81 2.56 -8.36
C SER A 82 22.35 2.13 -8.18
N LEU A 83 21.81 2.20 -6.95
CA LEU A 83 20.38 1.95 -6.73
C LEU A 83 19.49 2.92 -7.53
N LEU A 84 19.79 4.22 -7.49
CA LEU A 84 19.00 5.24 -8.20
C LEU A 84 19.09 5.08 -9.72
N GLU A 85 20.28 4.84 -10.26
CA GLU A 85 20.48 4.58 -11.70
C GLU A 85 19.64 3.38 -12.17
N ASN A 86 19.65 2.29 -11.39
CA ASN A 86 18.85 1.09 -11.69
C ASN A 86 17.33 1.36 -11.64
N LEU A 87 16.86 2.24 -10.74
CA LEU A 87 15.45 2.61 -10.66
C LEU A 87 15.03 3.48 -11.85
N LEU A 88 15.88 4.43 -12.24
CA LEU A 88 15.62 5.33 -13.37
C LEU A 88 15.63 4.60 -14.73
N GLN A 89 16.48 3.58 -14.90
CA GLN A 89 16.52 2.78 -16.14
C GLN A 89 15.35 1.82 -16.30
N ARG A 90 14.62 1.52 -15.22
CA ARG A 90 13.40 0.69 -15.26
C ARG A 90 12.15 1.48 -15.68
N THR A 91 12.29 2.79 -15.92
CA THR A 91 11.22 3.70 -16.34
C THR A 91 11.40 4.02 -17.82
#